data_AF-K9SL37-F1
#
_entry.id   AF-K9SL37-F1
#
_cell.length_a   1.000
_cell.length_b   1.000
_cell.length_c   1.000
_cell.angle_alpha   90.00
_cell.angle_beta   90.00
_cell.angle_gamma   90.00
#
_symmetry.space_group_name_H-M   'P 1'
#
loop_
_entity.id
_entity.type
_entity.pdbx_description
1 polymer ?
#
loop_
_entity_poly.entity_id
_entity_poly.type
_entity_poly.pdbx_seq_one_letter_code
_entity_poly.pdbx_strand_id
1 'polypeptide(L)'
;MEIAVENIDHLGIVAGLIDEMGLVDCINNNSVGKHPKEIVSPGQVVKVMILNGLGFVSAPLYLFEQFFVGKATEHLLGKGIKPEHLNDDRLGRVLDLHLILFYILT
;
A
#
# COMPACT_ATOMS: atom_id res chain seq x y z
N MET A 1 5.40 -30.25 3.86
CA MET A 1 5.80 -28.83 3.70
C MET A 1 5.53 -28.53 2.24
N GLU A 2 4.52 -27.74 1.94
CA GLU A 2 4.18 -27.36 0.58
C GLU A 2 5.09 -26.19 0.19
N ILE A 3 5.81 -26.30 -0.92
CA ILE A 3 6.67 -25.22 -1.42
C ILE A 3 5.78 -24.34 -2.30
N ALA A 4 5.48 -23.13 -1.84
CA ALA A 4 4.81 -22.11 -2.63
C ALA A 4 5.85 -21.23 -3.33
N VAL A 5 5.65 -20.98 -4.63
CA VAL A 5 6.48 -20.07 -5.43
C VAL A 5 5.63 -18.86 -5.78
N GLU A 6 6.08 -17.67 -5.39
CA GLU A 6 5.40 -16.41 -5.65
C GLU A 6 6.34 -15.45 -6.39
N ASN A 7 5.78 -14.57 -7.22
CA ASN A 7 6.56 -13.56 -7.93
C ASN A 7 6.69 -12.29 -7.09
N ILE A 8 7.92 -11.80 -6.91
CA ILE A 8 8.22 -10.53 -6.22
C ILE A 8 8.52 -9.37 -7.18
N ASP A 9 8.87 -9.68 -8.43
CA ASP A 9 9.30 -8.73 -9.46
C ASP A 9 10.40 -7.74 -8.98
N HIS A 10 10.52 -6.59 -9.65
CA HIS A 10 11.35 -5.46 -9.20
C HIS A 10 10.78 -4.75 -7.96
N LEU A 11 9.56 -5.11 -7.56
CA LEU A 11 8.85 -4.49 -6.44
C LEU A 11 9.53 -4.78 -5.10
N GLY A 12 10.22 -5.91 -4.97
CA GLY A 12 10.97 -6.26 -3.77
C GLY A 12 12.05 -5.22 -3.40
N ILE A 13 12.74 -4.65 -4.40
CA ILE A 13 13.77 -3.62 -4.18
C ILE A 13 13.12 -2.34 -3.67
N VAL A 14 12.05 -1.90 -4.33
CA VAL A 14 11.31 -0.70 -3.96
C VAL A 14 10.68 -0.85 -2.57
N ALA A 15 10.07 -2.00 -2.29
CA ALA A 15 9.47 -2.29 -1.00
C ALA A 15 10.52 -2.26 0.12
N GLY A 16 11.70 -2.85 -0.10
CA GLY A 16 12.82 -2.82 0.83
C GLY A 16 13.32 -1.41 1.12
N LEU A 17 13.46 -0.56 0.10
CA LEU A 17 13.85 0.84 0.28
C LEU A 17 12.81 1.64 1.06
N ILE A 18 11.52 1.44 0.77
CA ILE A 18 10.42 2.08 1.51
C ILE A 18 10.46 1.71 3.00
N ASP A 19 10.74 0.43 3.30
CA ASP A 19 10.84 -0.08 4.67
C ASP A 19 12.09 0.47 5.38
N GLU A 20 13.23 0.50 4.70
CA GLU A 20 14.49 1.06 5.23
C GLU A 20 14.35 2.55 5.57
N MET A 21 13.60 3.30 4.77
CA MET A 21 13.31 4.72 5.02
C MET A 21 12.33 4.94 6.19
N GLY A 22 11.67 3.89 6.72
CA GLY A 22 10.65 4.03 7.75
C GLY A 22 9.42 4.81 7.28
N LEU A 23 9.15 4.85 5.96
CA LEU A 23 8.10 5.69 5.38
C LEU A 23 6.71 5.30 5.89
N VAL A 24 6.44 4.00 6.00
CA VAL A 24 5.15 3.47 6.48
C VAL A 24 4.86 3.97 7.89
N ASP A 25 5.85 3.93 8.78
CA ASP A 25 5.70 4.39 10.17
C ASP A 25 5.57 5.90 10.24
N CYS A 26 6.36 6.64 9.46
CA CYS A 26 6.27 8.08 9.35
C CYS A 26 4.83 8.52 8.98
N ILE A 27 4.24 7.91 7.96
CA ILE A 27 2.87 8.21 7.53
C ILE A 27 1.85 7.82 8.61
N ASN A 28 2.00 6.62 9.18
CA ASN A 28 1.09 6.14 10.22
C ASN A 28 1.07 7.04 11.46
N ASN A 29 2.20 7.66 11.81
CA ASN A 29 2.31 8.56 12.96
C ASN A 29 1.72 9.95 12.69
N ASN A 30 1.68 10.38 11.42
CA ASN A 30 1.13 11.68 11.02
C ASN A 30 -0.33 11.60 10.54
N SER A 31 -0.87 10.40 10.34
CA SER A 31 -2.25 10.18 9.90
C SER A 31 -3.23 10.30 11.07
N VAL A 32 -4.27 11.12 10.92
CA VAL A 32 -5.32 11.28 11.93
C VAL A 32 -6.45 10.28 11.65
N GLY A 33 -6.70 9.36 12.59
CA GLY A 33 -7.81 8.40 12.54
C GLY A 33 -7.44 7.06 11.92
N LYS A 34 -7.35 6.02 12.76
CA LYS A 34 -7.44 4.61 12.33
C LYS A 34 -8.81 4.09 12.72
N HIS A 35 -9.62 3.70 11.74
CA HIS A 35 -10.84 2.99 12.07
C HIS A 35 -10.48 1.53 12.46
N PRO A 36 -11.01 0.95 13.56
CA PRO A 36 -10.58 -0.36 14.07
C PRO A 36 -10.75 -1.54 13.09
N LYS A 37 -11.59 -1.36 12.06
CA LYS A 37 -11.84 -2.36 11.01
C LYS A 37 -10.91 -2.23 9.80
N GLU A 38 -9.95 -1.30 9.83
CA GLU A 38 -9.01 -1.12 8.73
C GLU A 38 -7.92 -2.18 8.78
N ILE A 39 -7.89 -3.04 7.75
CA ILE A 39 -6.89 -4.11 7.62
C ILE A 39 -5.55 -3.54 7.12
N VAL A 40 -5.60 -2.53 6.25
CA VAL A 40 -4.42 -1.90 5.64
C VAL A 40 -4.25 -0.49 6.21
N SER A 41 -3.10 -0.22 6.83
CA SER A 41 -2.81 1.09 7.42
C SER A 41 -2.60 2.18 6.35
N PRO A 42 -2.75 3.47 6.69
CA PRO A 42 -2.47 4.56 5.76
C PRO A 42 -1.07 4.50 5.13
N GLY A 43 -0.04 4.21 5.93
CA GLY A 43 1.32 4.06 5.41
C GLY A 43 1.47 2.88 4.44
N GLN A 44 0.79 1.76 4.70
CA GLN A 44 0.77 0.62 3.77
C GLN A 44 0.02 0.95 2.49
N VAL A 45 -1.05 1.75 2.54
CA VAL A 45 -1.75 2.23 1.35
C VAL A 45 -0.83 3.10 0.49
N VAL A 46 -0.05 3.99 1.08
CA VAL A 46 0.93 4.79 0.32
C VAL A 46 2.02 3.89 -0.27
N LYS A 47 2.52 2.90 0.47
CA LYS A 47 3.44 1.89 -0.08
C LYS A 47 2.85 1.17 -1.29
N VAL A 48 1.59 0.75 -1.21
CA VAL A 48 0.83 0.15 -2.31
C VAL A 48 0.78 1.07 -3.54
N MET A 49 0.51 2.36 -3.35
CA MET A 49 0.48 3.36 -4.41
C MET A 49 1.83 3.59 -5.08
N ILE A 50 2.92 3.59 -4.30
CA ILE A 50 4.28 3.72 -4.86
C ILE A 50 4.63 2.47 -5.68
N LEU A 51 4.38 1.27 -5.13
CA LEU A 51 4.66 0.01 -5.82
C LEU A 51 3.83 -0.13 -7.10
N ASN A 52 2.55 0.26 -7.06
CA ASN A 52 1.70 0.27 -8.25
C ASN A 52 2.15 1.35 -9.24
N GLY A 53 2.37 2.59 -8.79
CA GLY A 53 2.73 3.72 -9.65
C GLY A 53 4.07 3.58 -10.38
N LEU A 54 5.00 2.81 -9.82
CA LEU A 54 6.27 2.46 -10.47
C LEU A 54 6.16 1.26 -11.42
N GLY A 55 5.17 0.38 -11.23
CA GLY A 55 4.86 -0.73 -12.13
C GLY A 55 3.88 -0.38 -13.25
N PHE A 56 3.01 0.62 -13.03
CA PHE A 56 1.98 1.14 -13.91
C PHE A 56 1.80 2.64 -13.65
N VAL A 57 2.35 3.47 -14.54
CA VAL A 57 2.06 4.91 -14.51
C VAL A 57 0.60 5.10 -14.92
N SER A 58 -0.22 5.66 -14.02
CA SER A 58 -1.63 6.06 -14.26
C SER A 58 -2.71 4.96 -14.30
N ALA A 59 -2.57 3.88 -13.53
CA ALA A 59 -3.69 2.93 -13.35
C ALA A 59 -4.80 3.52 -12.45
N PRO A 60 -6.09 3.36 -12.80
CA PRO A 60 -7.20 3.66 -11.89
C PRO A 60 -7.14 2.85 -10.59
N LEU A 61 -7.63 3.42 -9.47
CA LEU A 61 -7.57 2.79 -8.14
C LEU A 61 -8.22 1.39 -8.09
N TYR A 62 -9.28 1.15 -8.87
CA TYR A 62 -9.97 -0.15 -8.89
C TYR A 62 -9.14 -1.28 -9.51
N LEU A 63 -8.03 -0.98 -10.20
CA LEU A 63 -7.12 -1.99 -10.75
C LEU A 63 -5.99 -2.39 -9.80
N PHE A 64 -5.90 -1.75 -8.62
CA PHE A 64 -4.79 -1.99 -7.70
C PHE A 64 -4.81 -3.41 -7.14
N GLU A 65 -5.97 -3.93 -6.75
CA GLU A 65 -6.12 -5.33 -6.36
C GLU A 65 -5.55 -6.27 -7.43
N GLN A 66 -5.94 -6.08 -8.69
CA GLN A 66 -5.52 -6.93 -9.81
C GLN A 66 -4.00 -6.88 -10.04
N PHE A 67 -3.37 -5.73 -9.80
CA PHE A 67 -1.93 -5.61 -9.91
C PHE A 67 -1.18 -6.52 -8.93
N PHE A 68 -1.72 -6.77 -7.74
CA PHE A 68 -1.08 -7.62 -6.73
C PHE A 68 -1.46 -9.11 -6.84
N VAL A 69 -2.42 -9.47 -7.70
CA VAL A 69 -2.75 -10.88 -7.97
C VAL A 69 -1.54 -11.61 -8.56
N GLY A 70 -1.22 -12.78 -7.99
CA GLY A 70 -0.06 -13.60 -8.39
C GLY A 70 1.30 -13.09 -7.91
N LYS A 71 1.32 -11.98 -7.15
CA LYS A 71 2.52 -11.46 -6.51
C LYS A 71 2.58 -11.83 -5.03
N ALA A 72 3.79 -11.83 -4.49
CA ALA A 72 4.10 -12.06 -3.07
C ALA A 72 3.60 -10.91 -2.18
N THR A 73 2.28 -10.72 -2.11
CA THR A 73 1.64 -9.52 -1.54
C THR A 73 1.97 -9.35 -0.06
N GLU A 74 1.91 -10.42 0.72
CA GLU A 74 2.26 -10.37 2.14
C GLU A 74 3.74 -10.05 2.37
N HIS A 75 4.62 -10.53 1.48
CA HIS A 75 6.05 -10.19 1.53
C HIS A 75 6.32 -8.73 1.18
N LEU A 76 5.56 -8.16 0.24
CA LEU A 76 5.74 -6.76 -0.19
C LEU A 76 5.10 -5.77 0.79
N LEU A 77 3.95 -6.08 1.37
CA LEU A 77 3.10 -5.11 2.08
C LEU A 77 3.00 -5.37 3.60
N GLY A 78 3.29 -6.59 4.03
CA GLY A 78 3.18 -7.04 5.40
C GLY A 78 2.20 -8.20 5.56
N LYS A 79 2.42 -8.98 6.62
CA LYS A 79 1.66 -10.20 6.93
C LYS A 79 0.16 -9.95 7.00
N GLY A 80 -0.62 -10.83 6.39
CA GLY A 80 -2.08 -10.79 6.38
C GLY A 80 -2.69 -9.76 5.41
N ILE A 81 -1.88 -9.03 4.64
CA ILE A 81 -2.38 -8.18 3.55
C ILE A 81 -2.51 -9.01 2.29
N LYS A 82 -3.74 -9.06 1.78
CA LYS A 82 -4.10 -9.75 0.55
C LYS A 82 -4.50 -8.74 -0.52
N PRO A 83 -4.42 -9.10 -1.81
CA PRO A 83 -4.88 -8.24 -2.91
C PRO A 83 -6.31 -7.71 -2.71
N GLU A 84 -7.23 -8.54 -2.22
CA GLU A 84 -8.65 -8.20 -1.94
C GLU A 84 -8.84 -7.06 -0.92
N HIS A 85 -7.81 -6.73 -0.14
CA HIS A 85 -7.84 -5.60 0.80
C HIS A 85 -7.49 -4.27 0.13
N LEU A 86 -7.03 -4.28 -1.13
CA LEU A 86 -6.52 -3.13 -1.88
C LEU A 86 -7.57 -2.53 -2.82
N ASN A 87 -8.81 -2.40 -2.34
CA ASN A 87 -9.91 -1.80 -3.09
C ASN A 87 -9.85 -0.26 -3.11
N ASP A 88 -10.47 0.31 -4.14
CA ASP A 88 -10.54 1.75 -4.40
C ASP A 88 -11.15 2.55 -3.23
N ASP A 89 -12.17 2.02 -2.54
CA ASP A 89 -12.74 2.66 -1.35
C ASP A 89 -11.69 2.87 -0.24
N ARG A 90 -10.79 1.89 -0.02
CA ARG A 90 -9.72 2.04 0.98
C ARG A 90 -8.66 3.02 0.49
N LEU A 91 -8.23 2.88 -0.75
CA LEU A 91 -7.18 3.71 -1.33
C LEU A 91 -7.61 5.19 -1.41
N GLY A 92 -8.85 5.43 -1.87
CA GLY A 92 -9.44 6.76 -1.99
C GLY A 92 -9.54 7.49 -0.65
N ARG A 93 -10.00 6.82 0.41
CA ARG A 93 -10.07 7.44 1.76
C ARG A 93 -8.71 7.91 2.28
N VAL A 94 -7.63 7.18 2.00
CA VAL A 94 -6.28 7.58 2.42
C VAL A 94 -5.78 8.77 1.61
N LEU A 95 -6.09 8.83 0.31
CA LEU A 95 -5.81 9.98 -0.53
C LEU A 95 -6.56 11.21 -0.02
N ASP A 96 -7.86 11.08 0.26
CA ASP A 96 -8.67 12.17 0.80
C ASP A 96 -8.10 12.70 2.12
N LEU A 97 -7.72 11.80 3.03
CA LEU A 97 -7.13 12.19 4.32
C LEU A 97 -5.83 13.01 4.16
N HIS A 98 -4.95 12.61 3.25
CA HIS A 98 -3.67 13.28 3.04
C HIS A 98 -3.80 14.57 2.21
N LEU A 99 -4.70 14.62 1.23
CA LEU A 99 -5.06 15.84 0.52
C LEU A 99 -5.60 16.90 1.49
N ILE A 100 -6.45 16.48 2.43
CA ILE A 100 -7.00 17.36 3.46
C ILE A 100 -5.90 17.82 4.43
N LEU A 101 -5.01 16.92 4.87
CA LEU A 101 -3.89 17.28 5.76
C LEU A 101 -2.92 18.27 5.12
N PHE A 102 -2.60 18.12 3.83
CA PHE A 102 -1.78 19.08 3.11
C PHE A 102 -2.46 20.45 3.05
N TYR A 103 -3.76 20.51 2.77
CA TYR A 103 -4.53 21.76 2.67
C TYR A 103 -4.71 22.50 4.01
N ILE A 104 -4.68 21.79 5.14
CA ILE A 104 -4.83 22.39 6.49
C ILE A 104 -3.46 22.87 7.04
N LEU A 105 -2.36 22.26 6.61
CA LEU A 105 -1.01 22.54 7.12
C LEU A 105 -0.19 23.53 6.25
N THR A 106 -0.69 23.94 5.08
CA THR A 106 -0.11 24.97 4.20
C THR A 106 -0.95 26.23 4.18
#